data_AF-A0A949ZL06-F1
#
_entry.id   AF-A0A949ZL06-F1
#
_cell.length_a   1.000
_cell.length_b   1.000
_cell.length_c   1.000
_cell.angle_alpha   90.00
_cell.angle_beta   90.00
_cell.angle_gamma   90.00
#
_symmetry.space_group_name_H-M   'P 1'
#
loop_
_entity.id
_entity.type
_entity.pdbx_description
1 polymer ?
#
loop_
_entity_poly.entity_id
_entity_poly.type
_entity_poly.pdbx_seq_one_letter_code
_entity_poly.pdbx_strand_id
1 'polypeptide(L)'
;MDMQYTAVFEEIPESEGGGYVAHCEELPGAIAQGKSLEEARENLRDAISLLLESYRDETERNGQRVIREKISVPPAWSATICCVI
;
A
#
# COMPACT_ATOMS: atom_id res chain seq x y z
N MET A 1 -16.65 -7.41 -0.70
CA MET A 1 -15.86 -6.87 -1.82
C MET A 1 -14.49 -6.64 -1.27
N ASP A 2 -13.65 -7.67 -1.37
CA ASP A 2 -12.33 -7.67 -0.79
C ASP A 2 -11.37 -7.13 -1.85
N MET A 3 -10.85 -5.92 -1.62
CA MET A 3 -9.75 -5.39 -2.41
C MET A 3 -8.50 -6.18 -2.00
N GLN A 4 -7.90 -6.87 -2.97
CA GLN A 4 -6.66 -7.60 -2.76
C GLN A 4 -5.49 -6.68 -3.10
N TYR A 5 -4.48 -6.70 -2.24
CA TYR A 5 -3.25 -5.95 -2.40
C TYR A 5 -2.06 -6.90 -2.23
N THR A 6 -0.94 -6.56 -2.83
CA THR A 6 0.30 -7.33 -2.70
C THR A 6 1.13 -6.77 -1.55
N ALA A 7 1.25 -7.55 -0.48
CA ALA A 7 2.03 -7.21 0.70
C ALA A 7 3.43 -7.83 0.61
N VAL A 8 4.45 -7.00 0.76
CA VAL A 8 5.86 -7.41 0.83
C VAL A 8 6.30 -7.31 2.27
N PHE A 9 7.00 -8.34 2.76
CA PHE A 9 7.53 -8.41 4.12
C PHE A 9 9.04 -8.60 4.07
N GLU A 10 9.76 -7.70 4.72
CA GLU A 10 11.22 -7.71 4.82
C GLU A 10 11.61 -7.94 6.28
N GLU A 11 12.42 -8.97 6.53
CA GLU A 11 12.94 -9.26 7.87
C GLU A 11 14.09 -8.31 8.21
N ILE A 12 14.03 -7.71 9.39
CA ILE A 12 15.08 -6.86 9.93
C ILE A 12 16.06 -7.76 10.69
N PRO A 13 17.38 -7.67 10.43
CA PRO A 13 18.37 -8.46 11.16
C PRO A 13 18.35 -8.11 12.65
N GLU A 14 18.60 -9.10 13.52
CA GLU A 14 18.59 -8.92 14.98
C GLU A 14 19.56 -7.83 15.46
N SER A 15 20.64 -7.58 14.72
CA SER A 15 21.60 -6.50 15.00
C SER A 15 21.00 -5.09 14.91
N GLU A 16 19.91 -4.92 14.17
CA GLU A 16 19.24 -3.63 13.92
C GLU A 16 17.92 -3.48 14.71
N GLY A 17 17.60 -4.46 15.56
CA GLY A 17 16.39 -4.45 16.40
C GLY A 17 15.42 -5.59 16.13
N GLY A 18 15.64 -6.38 15.06
CA GLY A 18 14.78 -7.51 14.70
C GLY A 18 13.39 -7.11 14.22
N GLY A 19 12.60 -8.12 13.82
CA GLY A 19 11.21 -7.94 13.41
C GLY A 19 11.04 -7.87 11.89
N TYR A 20 9.94 -7.26 11.46
CA TYR A 20 9.49 -7.23 10.08
C TYR A 20 9.04 -5.82 9.68
N VAL A 21 9.46 -5.38 8.49
CA VAL A 21 8.86 -4.25 7.78
C VAL A 21 7.90 -4.80 6.74
N ALA A 22 6.72 -4.22 6.64
CA ALA A 22 5.69 -4.59 5.69
C ALA A 22 5.27 -3.38 4.86
N HIS A 23 5.10 -3.56 3.55
CA HIS A 23 4.61 -2.50 2.66
C HIS A 23 3.75 -3.06 1.53
N CYS A 24 2.94 -2.20 0.91
CA CYS A 24 2.06 -2.53 -0.21
C CYS A 24 2.66 -2.06 -1.54
N GLU A 25 2.79 -2.95 -2.53
CA GLU A 25 3.32 -2.58 -3.85
C GLU A 25 2.42 -1.57 -4.58
N GLU A 26 1.11 -1.73 -4.47
CA GLU A 26 0.14 -0.84 -5.12
C GLU A 26 -0.02 0.50 -4.41
N LEU A 27 0.32 0.59 -3.11
CA LEU A 27 0.13 1.76 -2.28
C LEU A 27 1.45 2.09 -1.55
N PRO A 28 2.36 2.86 -2.16
CA PRO A 28 3.68 3.16 -1.58
C PRO A 28 3.59 3.97 -0.27
N GLY A 29 2.43 4.58 0.02
CA GLY A 29 2.17 5.26 1.29
C GLY A 29 1.76 4.34 2.44
N ALA A 30 1.48 3.06 2.17
CA ALA A 30 1.08 2.09 3.18
C ALA A 30 2.29 1.25 3.62
N ILE A 31 2.89 1.64 4.73
CA ILE A 31 4.05 0.99 5.34
C ILE A 31 3.72 0.70 6.81
N ALA A 32 4.13 -0.45 7.30
CA ALA A 32 3.98 -0.87 8.68
C ALA A 32 5.19 -1.67 9.16
N GLN A 33 5.34 -1.82 10.46
CA GLN A 33 6.37 -2.66 11.07
C GLN A 33 5.73 -3.50 12.19
N GLY A 34 6.33 -4.64 12.51
CA GLY A 34 5.89 -5.49 13.62
C GLY A 34 7.01 -6.39 14.10
N LYS A 35 6.96 -6.84 15.35
CA LYS A 35 7.98 -7.75 15.91
C LYS A 35 7.86 -9.17 15.35
N SER A 36 6.70 -9.49 14.80
CA SER A 36 6.40 -10.77 14.16
C SER A 36 5.71 -10.55 12.81
N LEU A 37 5.74 -11.57 11.95
CA LEU A 37 5.07 -11.53 10.66
C LEU A 37 3.55 -11.29 10.77
N GLU A 38 2.92 -11.84 11.82
CA GLU A 38 1.49 -11.64 12.08
C GLU A 38 1.18 -10.20 12.48
N GLU A 39 1.96 -9.64 13.41
CA GLU A 39 1.82 -8.25 13.84
C GLU A 39 2.05 -7.28 12.66
N ALA A 40 3.08 -7.52 11.85
CA ALA A 40 3.35 -6.70 10.66
C ALA A 40 2.21 -6.77 9.64
N ARG A 41 1.54 -7.92 9.50
CA ARG A 41 0.38 -8.11 8.62
C ARG A 41 -0.84 -7.34 9.12
N GLU A 42 -1.14 -7.43 10.42
CA GLU A 42 -2.25 -6.67 11.03
C GLU A 42 -2.01 -5.16 10.91
N ASN A 43 -0.80 -4.72 11.25
CA ASN A 43 -0.42 -3.32 11.15
C ASN A 43 -0.47 -2.81 9.70
N LEU A 44 -0.07 -3.63 8.72
CA LEU A 44 -0.16 -3.24 7.31
C LEU A 44 -1.61 -3.10 6.85
N ARG A 45 -2.52 -3.98 7.29
CA ARG A 45 -3.95 -3.87 7.00
C ARG A 45 -4.52 -2.54 7.53
N ASP A 46 -4.17 -2.19 8.76
CA ASP A 46 -4.61 -0.93 9.37
C ASP A 46 -4.02 0.28 8.64
N ALA A 47 -2.73 0.24 8.28
CA ALA A 47 -2.07 1.28 7.52
C ALA A 47 -2.76 1.53 6.15
N ILE A 48 -3.12 0.47 5.43
CA ILE A 48 -3.87 0.58 4.17
C ILE A 48 -5.24 1.22 4.41
N SER A 49 -5.98 0.76 5.43
CA SER A 49 -7.30 1.30 5.75
C SER A 49 -7.23 2.79 6.07
N LEU A 50 -6.27 3.18 6.92
CA LEU A 50 -6.06 4.56 7.33
C LEU A 50 -5.64 5.45 6.15
N LEU A 51 -4.77 4.96 5.28
CA LEU A 51 -4.34 5.71 4.09
C LEU A 51 -5.52 6.03 3.17
N LEU A 52 -6.36 5.02 2.90
CA LEU A 52 -7.55 5.18 2.05
C LEU A 52 -8.57 6.12 2.69
N GLU A 53 -8.73 6.06 4.01
CA GLU A 53 -9.60 6.99 4.73
C GLU A 53 -9.07 8.43 4.68
N SER A 54 -7.77 8.63 4.92
CA SER A 54 -7.12 9.94 4.86
C SER A 54 -7.31 10.59 3.50
N TYR A 55 -7.09 9.86 2.40
CA TYR A 55 -7.29 10.40 1.05
C TYR A 55 -8.75 10.76 0.76
N ARG A 56 -9.71 10.02 1.32
CA ARG A 56 -11.13 10.37 1.20
C ARG A 56 -11.43 11.66 1.97
N ASP A 57 -11.00 11.76 3.21
CA ASP A 57 -11.22 12.92 4.07
C ASP A 57 -10.56 14.20 3.51
N GLU A 58 -9.35 14.09 2.94
CA GLU A 58 -8.69 15.21 2.26
C GLU A 58 -9.50 15.75 1.07
N THR A 59 -10.12 14.87 0.27
CA THR A 59 -10.98 15.33 -0.83
C THR A 59 -12.26 16.01 -0.35
N GLU A 60 -12.73 15.71 0.87
CA GLU A 60 -13.93 16.29 1.46
C GLU A 60 -13.65 17.64 2.13
N ARG A 61 -12.50 17.79 2.78
CA ARG A 61 -12.10 19.04 3.47
C ARG A 61 -11.80 20.20 2.54
N ASN A 62 -11.36 19.93 1.31
CA ASN A 62 -10.93 20.97 0.38
C ASN A 62 -12.09 21.81 -0.21
N GLY A 63 -13.35 21.47 0.07
CA GLY A 63 -14.52 22.28 -0.32
C GLY A 63 -14.71 22.43 -1.84
N GLN A 64 -13.95 21.69 -2.64
CA GLN A 64 -14.02 21.69 -4.08
C GLN A 64 -15.11 20.74 -4.57
N ARG A 65 -15.68 21.02 -5.75
CA ARG A 65 -16.65 20.15 -6.39
C ARG A 65 -15.92 18.92 -6.96
N VAL A 66 -15.93 17.82 -6.22
CA VAL A 66 -15.30 16.54 -6.60
C VAL A 66 -16.29 15.64 -7.35
N ILE A 67 -15.83 15.02 -8.45
CA ILE A 67 -16.53 13.94 -9.15
C ILE A 67 -15.80 12.64 -8.81
N ARG A 68 -16.51 11.64 -8.28
CA ARG A 68 -15.94 10.33 -7.92
C ARG A 68 -16.33 9.29 -8.98
N GLU A 69 -15.37 8.82 -9.76
CA GLU A 69 -15.56 7.75 -10.75
C GLU A 69 -14.63 6.58 -10.45
N LYS A 70 -15.11 5.34 -10.61
CA LYS A 70 -14.27 4.15 -10.51
C LYS A 70 -13.59 3.92 -11.85
N ILE A 71 -12.28 4.04 -11.87
CA ILE A 71 -11.46 3.79 -13.06
C ILE A 71 -10.81 2.43 -12.91
N SER A 72 -10.97 1.57 -13.91
CA SER A 72 -10.21 0.32 -14.00
C SER A 72 -8.97 0.58 -14.83
N VAL A 73 -7.80 0.41 -14.21
CA VAL A 73 -6.52 0.48 -14.93
C VAL A 73 -6.10 -0.93 -15.35
N PRO A 74 -5.68 -1.14 -16.61
CA PRO A 74 -5.05 -2.41 -16.98
C PRO A 74 -3.72 -2.55 -16.22
N PRO A 75 -3.30 -3.78 -15.86
CA PRO A 75 -2.01 -4.01 -15.22
C PRO A 75 -0.88 -3.53 -16.15
N ALA A 76 -0.10 -2.55 -15.69
CA ALA A 76 0.88 -1.81 -16.50
C ALA A 76 2.15 -2.61 -16.87
N TRP A 77 2.16 -3.94 -16.78
CA TRP A 77 3.35 -4.75 -17.03
C TRP A 77 3.25 -5.69 -18.25
N SER A 78 2.16 -5.69 -18.99
CA SER A 78 2.06 -6.51 -20.20
C SER A 78 2.30 -5.68 -21.47
N ALA A 79 3.50 -5.87 -22.03
CA ALA A 79 3.95 -5.62 -23.39
C ALA A 79 4.64 -4.28 -23.72
N THR A 80 5.93 -4.42 -24.05
CA THR A 80 6.75 -3.59 -24.96
C THR A 80 7.65 -2.50 -24.35
N ILE A 81 8.51 -2.87 -23.40
CA ILE A 81 9.88 -2.31 -23.36
C ILE A 81 10.85 -3.50 -23.38
N CYS A 82 10.80 -4.22 -24.50
CA CYS A 82 11.88 -5.07 -24.99
C CYS A 82 12.41 -4.31 -26.21
N CYS A 83 13.53 -3.56 -26.07
CA CYS A 83 14.50 -3.18 -27.14
C CYS A 83 15.25 -1.84 -27.00
N VAL A 84 15.22 -1.07 -25.90
CA VAL A 84 16.14 0.10 -25.81
C VAL A 84 16.74 0.27 -24.42
N ILE A 85 17.73 -0.56 -24.10
CA ILE A 85 18.94 -0.20 -23.36
C ILE A 85 20.06 -1.13 -23.83
#